data_AF-A0A4R9A3F3-F1
#
_entry.id   AF-A0A4R9A3F3-F1
#
_cell.length_a   1.000
_cell.length_b   1.000
_cell.length_c   1.000
_cell.angle_alpha   90.00
_cell.angle_beta   90.00
_cell.angle_gamma   90.00
#
_symmetry.space_group_name_H-M   'P 1'
#
loop_
_entity.id
_entity.type
_entity.pdbx_description
1 polymer ?
#
loop_
_entity_poly.entity_id
_entity_poly.type
_entity_poly.pdbx_seq_one_letter_code
_entity_poly.pdbx_strand_id
1 'polypeptide(L)'
;MANEIGAEMIGSRQLHRNPSFRNPTFLSTWLLWLVGFLAFPIASLAGTAVGGRLSNPVSALIGGAVCGVVIGVGQVLVSRRRLDPLIWVPLSAIGMGLGLLLGSTVVDYGTTLAELALMGAVTGLVLGTAQAIALPRRARRRWLWALGVAALWALGWTLTTLVGVDVDAQHTNFGAIGAAAATALSGLLLHFLLPYHPASGVWLPSRRVTTSTLGPQ
;
A
#
# COMPACT_ATOMS: atom_id res chain seq x y z
N MET A 1 -45.85 -39.08 -45.91
CA MET A 1 -44.62 -38.77 -46.65
C MET A 1 -43.91 -37.64 -45.92
N ALA A 2 -42.73 -37.93 -45.35
CA ALA A 2 -41.63 -37.06 -44.86
C ALA A 2 -42.01 -35.85 -43.97
N ASN A 3 -41.54 -35.69 -42.73
CA ASN A 3 -40.17 -35.89 -42.25
C ASN A 3 -40.16 -36.13 -40.72
N GLU A 4 -39.58 -37.25 -40.28
CA GLU A 4 -38.94 -37.35 -38.97
C GLU A 4 -37.61 -36.57 -38.99
N ILE A 5 -36.99 -36.42 -37.81
CA ILE A 5 -35.53 -36.33 -37.52
C ILE A 5 -35.12 -35.03 -36.79
N GLY A 6 -34.53 -35.24 -35.60
CA GLY A 6 -33.60 -34.31 -34.96
C GLY A 6 -34.13 -33.72 -33.65
N ALA A 7 -34.16 -34.44 -32.53
CA ALA A 7 -32.99 -34.82 -31.74
C ALA A 7 -32.18 -33.63 -31.20
N GLU A 8 -31.76 -33.79 -29.95
CA GLU A 8 -30.82 -32.98 -29.17
C GLU A 8 -31.39 -31.73 -28.46
N MET A 9 -31.63 -31.81 -27.15
CA MET A 9 -30.55 -31.63 -26.16
C MET A 9 -29.71 -30.36 -26.39
N ILE A 10 -30.31 -29.16 -26.35
CA ILE A 10 -29.50 -27.95 -26.10
C ILE A 10 -30.14 -27.11 -25.00
N GLY A 11 -29.89 -27.59 -23.79
CA GLY A 11 -29.45 -26.74 -22.71
C GLY A 11 -30.54 -25.89 -22.08
N SER A 12 -31.03 -26.41 -20.95
CA SER A 12 -31.08 -25.62 -19.73
C SER A 12 -29.75 -24.87 -19.51
N ARG A 13 -29.49 -23.78 -20.25
CA ARG A 13 -28.58 -22.74 -19.80
C ARG A 13 -29.35 -21.95 -18.75
N GLN A 14 -29.60 -22.61 -17.62
CA GLN A 14 -29.26 -22.02 -16.34
C GLN A 14 -27.84 -21.47 -16.54
N LEU A 15 -27.73 -20.22 -16.99
CA LEU A 15 -26.53 -19.44 -16.82
C LEU A 15 -26.41 -19.27 -15.31
N HIS A 16 -25.93 -20.33 -14.66
CA HIS A 16 -25.20 -20.26 -13.42
C HIS A 16 -23.93 -19.46 -13.69
N ARG A 17 -24.10 -18.18 -14.07
CA ARG A 17 -23.09 -17.16 -13.86
C ARG A 17 -23.20 -16.77 -12.41
N ASN A 18 -22.79 -17.70 -11.55
CA ASN A 18 -22.24 -17.32 -10.29
C ASN A 18 -20.72 -17.39 -10.43
N PRO A 19 -20.12 -16.29 -10.87
CA PRO A 19 -19.06 -15.70 -10.09
C PRO A 19 -19.70 -14.47 -9.47
N SER A 20 -20.11 -14.57 -8.22
CA SER A 20 -19.94 -13.45 -7.32
C SER A 20 -18.44 -13.13 -7.37
N PHE A 21 -18.01 -12.34 -8.35
CA PHE A 21 -16.80 -11.56 -8.26
C PHE A 21 -17.04 -10.74 -7.00
N ARG A 22 -16.54 -11.25 -5.86
CA ARG A 22 -16.75 -10.63 -4.55
C ARG A 22 -16.35 -9.17 -4.74
N ASN A 23 -17.33 -8.28 -4.74
CA ASN A 23 -17.06 -6.86 -4.65
C ASN A 23 -16.08 -6.70 -3.49
N PRO A 24 -14.89 -6.11 -3.71
CA PRO A 24 -13.87 -6.12 -2.68
C PRO A 24 -14.40 -5.43 -1.44
N THR A 25 -14.47 -6.17 -0.34
CA THR A 25 -14.87 -5.62 0.95
C THR A 25 -13.72 -4.79 1.52
N PHE A 26 -14.04 -3.93 2.50
CA PHE A 26 -13.04 -3.27 3.32
C PHE A 26 -12.01 -4.27 3.86
N LEU A 27 -12.49 -5.36 4.46
CA LEU A 27 -11.63 -6.39 5.06
C LEU A 27 -10.67 -7.01 4.04
N SER A 28 -11.16 -7.40 2.85
CA SER A 28 -10.28 -7.95 1.80
C SER A 28 -9.24 -6.93 1.33
N THR A 29 -9.62 -5.66 1.23
CA THR A 29 -8.70 -4.58 0.82
C THR A 29 -7.66 -4.29 1.89
N TRP A 30 -8.06 -4.32 3.17
CA TRP A 30 -7.18 -4.11 4.30
C TRP A 30 -6.22 -5.29 4.51
N LEU A 31 -6.69 -6.54 4.40
CA LEU A 31 -5.84 -7.72 4.45
C LEU A 31 -4.82 -7.75 3.32
N LEU A 32 -5.22 -7.36 2.09
CA LEU A 32 -4.27 -7.22 0.99
C LEU A 32 -3.21 -6.15 1.29
N TRP A 33 -3.63 -5.00 1.84
CA TRP A 33 -2.69 -3.96 2.26
C TRP A 33 -1.71 -4.47 3.32
N LEU A 34 -2.19 -5.25 4.29
CA LEU A 34 -1.38 -5.85 5.34
C LEU A 34 -0.24 -6.70 4.78
N VAL A 35 -0.46 -7.45 3.69
CA VAL A 35 0.59 -8.23 3.00
C VAL A 35 1.77 -7.35 2.57
N GLY A 36 1.55 -6.05 2.37
CA GLY A 36 2.60 -5.07 2.07
C GLY A 36 3.72 -4.99 3.11
N PHE A 37 3.52 -5.51 4.33
CA PHE A 37 4.56 -5.55 5.36
C PHE A 37 5.80 -6.34 4.89
N LEU A 38 5.64 -7.32 3.97
CA LEU A 38 6.73 -8.10 3.40
C LEU A 38 7.73 -7.22 2.62
N ALA A 39 7.32 -6.05 2.16
CA ALA A 39 8.23 -5.11 1.51
C ALA A 39 9.28 -4.56 2.48
N PHE A 40 9.02 -4.52 3.79
CA PHE A 40 9.93 -3.93 4.78
C PHE A 40 11.18 -4.79 5.04
N PRO A 41 11.08 -6.12 5.27
CA PRO A 41 12.25 -7.00 5.34
C PRO A 41 13.06 -6.97 4.03
N ILE A 42 12.39 -7.02 2.87
CA ILE A 42 13.05 -6.97 1.56
C ILE A 42 13.77 -5.62 1.39
N ALA A 43 13.13 -4.52 1.80
CA ALA A 43 13.71 -3.18 1.77
C ALA A 43 14.95 -3.10 2.66
N SER A 44 14.90 -3.66 3.88
CA SER A 44 16.04 -3.68 4.78
C SER A 44 17.22 -4.42 4.17
N LEU A 45 16.99 -5.62 3.60
CA LEU A 45 18.04 -6.40 2.94
C LEU A 45 18.63 -5.66 1.74
N ALA A 46 17.78 -5.09 0.88
CA ALA A 46 18.21 -4.34 -0.29
C ALA A 46 18.97 -3.07 0.09
N GLY A 47 18.49 -2.34 1.09
CA GLY A 47 19.11 -1.12 1.61
C GLY A 47 20.49 -1.39 2.16
N THR A 48 20.65 -2.44 2.98
CA THR A 48 21.96 -2.85 3.49
C THR A 48 22.89 -3.35 2.37
N ALA A 49 22.38 -4.08 1.38
CA ALA A 49 23.20 -4.58 0.27
C ALA A 49 23.79 -3.46 -0.60
N VAL A 50 23.07 -2.35 -0.76
CA VAL A 50 23.51 -1.22 -1.62
C VAL A 50 24.20 -0.12 -0.81
N GLY A 51 23.65 0.24 0.33
CA GLY A 51 24.13 1.35 1.16
C GLY A 51 25.13 0.96 2.24
N GLY A 52 25.28 -0.33 2.55
CA GLY A 52 26.08 -0.79 3.69
C GLY A 52 25.39 -0.57 5.04
N ARG A 53 26.17 -0.57 6.13
CA ARG A 53 25.66 -0.30 7.49
C ARG A 53 25.26 1.16 7.63
N LEU A 54 24.21 1.42 8.42
CA LEU A 54 23.71 2.76 8.67
C LEU A 54 24.59 3.55 9.65
N SER A 55 25.87 3.73 9.34
CA SER A 55 26.85 4.39 10.22
C SER A 55 27.30 5.77 9.73
N ASN A 56 26.85 6.20 8.54
CA ASN A 56 27.26 7.47 7.94
C ASN A 56 26.16 8.07 7.04
N PRO A 57 26.25 9.39 6.74
CA PRO A 57 25.22 10.11 6.00
C PRO A 57 24.94 9.55 4.59
N VAL A 58 25.99 9.14 3.87
CA VAL A 58 25.87 8.62 2.50
C VAL A 58 25.14 7.29 2.51
N SER A 59 25.47 6.43 3.46
CA SER A 59 24.82 5.12 3.64
C SER A 59 23.35 5.28 4.05
N ALA A 60 23.05 6.25 4.92
CA ALA A 60 21.67 6.57 5.30
C ALA A 60 20.83 7.07 4.11
N LEU A 61 21.41 7.95 3.28
CA LEU A 61 20.72 8.47 2.09
C LEU A 61 20.47 7.37 1.05
N ILE A 62 21.50 6.59 0.70
CA ILE A 62 21.41 5.54 -0.33
C ILE A 62 20.55 4.38 0.17
N GLY A 63 20.83 3.86 1.36
CA GLY A 63 20.08 2.76 1.97
C GLY A 63 18.62 3.13 2.18
N GLY A 64 18.35 4.35 2.64
CA GLY A 64 17.00 4.90 2.77
C GLY A 64 16.29 5.03 1.42
N ALA A 65 16.95 5.55 0.38
CA ALA A 65 16.35 5.67 -0.95
C ALA A 65 15.98 4.29 -1.54
N VAL A 66 16.87 3.30 -1.43
CA VAL A 66 16.60 1.92 -1.85
C VAL A 66 15.42 1.33 -1.06
N CYS A 67 15.37 1.53 0.26
CA CYS A 67 14.24 1.11 1.07
C CYS A 67 12.93 1.76 0.59
N GLY A 68 12.96 3.06 0.30
CA GLY A 68 11.80 3.81 -0.16
C GLY A 68 11.27 3.32 -1.52
N VAL A 69 12.15 2.90 -2.44
CA VAL A 69 11.74 2.25 -3.69
C VAL A 69 11.00 0.94 -3.40
N VAL A 70 11.60 0.04 -2.62
CA VAL A 70 11.02 -1.28 -2.34
C VAL A 70 9.69 -1.17 -1.61
N ILE A 71 9.63 -0.32 -0.57
CA ILE A 71 8.39 -0.05 0.17
C ILE A 71 7.34 0.60 -0.74
N GLY A 72 7.72 1.60 -1.54
CA GLY A 72 6.82 2.29 -2.47
C GLY A 72 6.22 1.34 -3.50
N VAL A 73 7.03 0.45 -4.09
CA VAL A 73 6.57 -0.60 -5.01
C VAL A 73 5.61 -1.55 -4.30
N GLY A 74 5.98 -2.04 -3.12
CA GLY A 74 5.13 -2.92 -2.30
C GLY A 74 3.76 -2.31 -2.04
N GLN A 75 3.73 -1.04 -1.61
CA GLN A 75 2.51 -0.27 -1.36
C GLN A 75 1.65 -0.14 -2.62
N VAL A 76 2.24 0.17 -3.78
CA VAL A 76 1.50 0.26 -5.05
C VAL A 76 0.82 -1.07 -5.39
N LEU A 77 1.56 -2.18 -5.30
CA LEU A 77 1.06 -3.52 -5.64
C LEU A 77 -0.15 -3.92 -4.80
N VAL A 78 -0.14 -3.61 -3.49
CA VAL A 78 -1.23 -3.95 -2.58
C VAL A 78 -2.32 -2.87 -2.47
N SER A 79 -2.15 -1.73 -3.14
CA SER A 79 -3.07 -0.59 -3.04
C SER A 79 -4.40 -0.76 -3.78
N ARG A 80 -4.55 -1.78 -4.64
CA ARG A 80 -5.65 -1.91 -5.62
C ARG A 80 -5.76 -0.70 -6.58
N ARG A 81 -4.63 -0.26 -7.14
CA ARG A 81 -4.53 0.89 -8.07
C ARG A 81 -4.97 2.23 -7.47
N ARG A 82 -4.97 2.34 -6.14
CA ARG A 82 -5.27 3.60 -5.45
C ARG A 82 -4.11 4.59 -5.52
N LEU A 83 -2.90 4.10 -5.73
CA LEU A 83 -1.65 4.85 -5.75
C LEU A 83 -1.06 4.81 -7.17
N ASP A 84 -0.65 5.97 -7.67
CA ASP A 84 0.00 6.09 -8.98
C ASP A 84 1.48 5.69 -8.85
N PRO A 85 1.94 4.61 -9.50
CA PRO A 85 3.34 4.17 -9.42
C PRO A 85 4.34 5.24 -9.83
N LEU A 86 4.02 6.06 -10.83
CA LEU A 86 4.97 7.00 -11.44
C LEU A 86 5.32 8.16 -10.50
N ILE A 87 4.45 8.46 -9.54
CA ILE A 87 4.63 9.54 -8.57
C ILE A 87 4.93 8.95 -7.19
N TRP A 88 4.24 7.88 -6.81
CA TRP A 88 4.33 7.28 -5.48
C TRP A 88 5.71 6.69 -5.19
N VAL A 89 6.27 5.93 -6.13
CA VAL A 89 7.55 5.23 -5.92
C VAL A 89 8.71 6.24 -5.84
N PRO A 90 8.88 7.20 -6.77
CA PRO A 90 9.97 8.17 -6.67
C PRO A 90 9.87 9.05 -5.42
N LEU A 91 8.68 9.52 -5.05
CA LEU A 91 8.51 10.32 -3.83
C LEU A 91 8.74 9.51 -2.55
N SER A 92 8.40 8.21 -2.54
CA SER A 92 8.74 7.33 -1.43
C SER A 92 10.25 7.14 -1.30
N ALA A 93 10.96 6.97 -2.42
CA ALA A 93 12.42 6.87 -2.44
C ALA A 93 13.09 8.15 -1.89
N ILE A 94 12.70 9.31 -2.41
CA ILE A 94 13.23 10.61 -1.96
C ILE A 94 12.92 10.85 -0.49
N GLY A 95 11.66 10.65 -0.10
CA GLY A 95 11.21 10.87 1.27
C GLY A 95 11.89 9.94 2.28
N MET A 96 12.08 8.67 1.93
CA MET A 96 12.77 7.71 2.81
C MET A 96 14.27 8.00 2.89
N GLY A 97 14.95 8.30 1.78
CA GLY A 97 16.37 8.64 1.77
C GLY A 97 16.67 9.88 2.61
N LEU A 98 15.97 10.99 2.34
CA LEU A 98 16.14 12.23 3.11
C LEU A 98 15.67 12.07 4.55
N GLY A 99 14.55 11.38 4.78
CA GLY A 99 14.01 11.16 6.11
C GLY A 99 14.93 10.30 6.98
N LEU A 100 15.57 9.29 6.42
CA LEU A 100 16.49 8.43 7.16
C LEU A 100 17.79 9.17 7.47
N LEU A 101 18.34 9.91 6.50
CA LEU A 101 19.48 10.80 6.72
C LEU A 101 19.21 11.82 7.84
N LEU A 102 18.09 12.54 7.76
CA LEU A 102 17.72 13.53 8.77
C LEU A 102 17.45 12.88 10.13
N GLY A 103 16.69 11.78 10.16
CA GLY A 103 16.38 11.08 11.40
C GLY A 103 17.63 10.55 12.10
N SER A 104 18.53 9.90 11.37
CA SER A 104 19.74 9.30 11.95
C SER A 104 20.73 10.35 12.44
N THR A 105 20.85 11.48 11.72
CA THR A 105 21.71 12.61 12.14
C THR A 105 21.17 13.33 13.36
N VAL A 106 19.84 13.47 13.50
CA VAL A 106 19.21 14.10 14.68
C VAL A 106 19.50 13.34 15.97
N VAL A 107 19.66 12.02 15.89
CA VAL A 107 19.93 11.16 17.05
C VAL A 107 21.39 10.73 17.15
N ASP A 108 22.28 11.31 16.35
CA ASP A 108 23.69 10.96 16.26
C ASP A 108 23.94 9.45 16.13
N TYR A 109 23.09 8.77 15.35
CA TYR A 109 23.11 7.32 15.13
C TYR A 109 22.94 6.46 16.41
N GLY A 110 22.45 7.04 17.50
CA GLY A 110 22.12 6.34 18.73
C GLY A 110 21.00 5.30 18.56
N THR A 111 21.08 4.22 19.35
CA THR A 111 20.21 3.04 19.25
C THR A 111 19.35 2.81 20.48
N THR A 112 19.28 3.77 21.42
CA THR A 112 18.34 3.66 22.54
C THR A 112 16.89 3.70 22.05
N LEU A 113 15.95 3.21 22.88
CA LEU A 113 14.53 3.19 22.52
C LEU A 113 14.00 4.58 22.15
N ALA A 114 14.36 5.61 22.92
CA ALA A 114 13.91 6.98 22.68
C ALA A 114 14.52 7.57 21.40
N GLU A 115 15.80 7.31 21.14
CA GLU A 115 16.48 7.72 19.91
C GLU A 115 15.88 7.05 18.68
N LEU A 116 15.65 5.74 18.71
CA LEU A 116 15.04 5.03 17.58
C LEU A 116 13.59 5.47 17.33
N ALA A 117 12.82 5.74 18.38
CA ALA A 117 11.48 6.30 18.25
C ALA A 117 11.52 7.71 17.62
N LEU A 118 12.46 8.56 18.04
CA LEU A 118 12.65 9.90 17.49
C LEU A 118 13.12 9.87 16.03
N MET A 119 14.15 9.07 15.73
CA MET A 119 14.62 8.81 14.36
C MET A 119 13.46 8.35 13.49
N GLY A 120 12.70 7.36 13.97
CA GLY A 120 11.48 6.88 13.33
C GLY A 120 10.48 7.99 13.04
N ALA A 121 10.14 8.81 14.04
CA ALA A 121 9.21 9.91 13.88
C ALA A 121 9.67 10.91 12.80
N VAL A 122 10.95 11.29 12.81
CA VAL A 122 11.54 12.22 11.84
C VAL A 122 11.53 11.62 10.44
N THR A 123 12.00 10.37 10.27
CA THR A 123 11.97 9.67 8.99
C THR A 123 10.56 9.53 8.46
N GLY A 124 9.62 9.10 9.31
CA GLY A 124 8.22 8.93 8.94
C GLY A 124 7.53 10.24 8.57
N LEU A 125 7.89 11.36 9.19
CA LEU A 125 7.36 12.67 8.84
C LEU A 125 7.79 13.10 7.43
N VAL A 126 9.07 12.93 7.11
CA VAL A 126 9.62 13.29 5.78
C VAL A 126 9.07 12.37 4.69
N LEU A 127 9.10 11.05 4.92
CA LEU A 127 8.51 10.06 4.01
C LEU A 127 7.01 10.30 3.82
N GLY A 128 6.27 10.46 4.91
CA GLY A 128 4.84 10.68 4.91
C GLY A 128 4.46 11.99 4.21
N THR A 129 5.27 13.04 4.34
CA THR A 129 5.10 14.30 3.60
C THR A 129 5.25 14.09 2.10
N ALA A 130 6.31 13.40 1.67
CA ALA A 130 6.53 13.08 0.26
C ALA A 130 5.38 12.22 -0.32
N GLN A 131 4.93 11.22 0.44
CA GLN A 131 3.79 10.39 0.05
C GLN A 131 2.45 11.14 0.06
N ALA A 132 2.25 12.07 0.99
CA ALA A 132 1.05 12.91 1.02
C ALA A 132 0.95 13.80 -0.23
N ILE A 133 2.07 14.25 -0.78
CA ILE A 133 2.12 14.95 -2.08
C ILE A 133 1.69 14.02 -3.22
N ALA A 134 2.12 12.75 -3.18
CA ALA A 134 1.78 11.73 -4.16
C ALA A 134 0.32 11.24 -4.08
N LEU A 135 -0.38 11.47 -2.95
CA LEU A 135 -1.78 11.05 -2.80
C LEU A 135 -2.69 11.74 -3.83
N PRO A 136 -3.71 11.04 -4.36
CA PRO A 136 -4.67 11.62 -5.28
C PRO A 136 -5.31 12.89 -4.72
N ARG A 137 -5.55 13.90 -5.56
CA ARG A 137 -6.17 15.19 -5.17
C ARG A 137 -7.49 15.05 -4.41
N ARG A 138 -8.23 13.96 -4.61
CA ARG A 138 -9.48 13.65 -3.88
C ARG A 138 -9.29 13.34 -2.39
N ALA A 139 -8.07 13.03 -1.94
CA ALA A 139 -7.75 12.84 -0.52
C ALA A 139 -7.68 14.20 0.20
N ARG A 140 -8.84 14.76 0.56
CA ARG A 140 -8.96 16.11 1.15
C ARG A 140 -8.07 16.34 2.38
N ARG A 141 -7.87 15.30 3.19
CA ARG A 141 -7.05 15.35 4.42
C ARG A 141 -5.70 14.64 4.25
N ARG A 142 -5.09 14.70 3.05
CA ARG A 142 -3.84 14.01 2.71
C ARG A 142 -2.70 14.24 3.71
N TRP A 143 -2.64 15.39 4.38
CA TRP A 143 -1.61 15.68 5.39
C TRP A 143 -1.74 14.85 6.68
N LEU A 144 -2.92 14.28 6.97
CA LEU A 144 -3.04 13.26 8.03
C LEU A 144 -2.24 12.00 7.71
N TRP A 145 -1.95 11.73 6.43
CA TRP A 145 -1.01 10.68 6.05
C TRP A 145 0.38 10.98 6.60
N ALA A 146 0.88 12.20 6.46
CA ALA A 146 2.21 12.57 6.93
C ALA A 146 2.35 12.41 8.45
N LEU A 147 1.38 12.95 9.21
CA LEU A 147 1.35 12.80 10.67
C LEU A 147 1.18 11.34 11.09
N GLY A 148 0.33 10.59 10.39
CA GLY A 148 0.12 9.17 10.64
C GLY A 148 1.39 8.36 10.40
N VAL A 149 2.07 8.54 9.27
CA VAL A 149 3.31 7.83 8.96
C VAL A 149 4.42 8.18 9.96
N ALA A 150 4.52 9.43 10.41
CA ALA A 150 5.44 9.80 11.50
C ALA A 150 5.19 8.98 12.78
N ALA A 151 3.95 8.97 13.26
CA ALA A 151 3.58 8.20 14.46
C ALA A 151 3.79 6.69 14.27
N LEU A 152 3.48 6.16 13.08
CA LEU A 152 3.62 4.74 12.76
C LEU A 152 5.08 4.31 12.64
N TRP A 153 5.97 5.16 12.15
CA TRP A 153 7.39 4.84 12.08
C TRP A 153 8.01 4.86 13.47
N ALA A 154 7.65 5.84 14.30
CA ALA A 154 8.05 5.85 15.72
C ALA A 154 7.61 4.56 16.41
N LEU A 155 6.33 4.19 16.26
CA LEU A 155 5.78 2.95 16.80
C LEU A 155 6.48 1.70 16.26
N GLY A 156 6.79 1.65 14.96
CA GLY A 156 7.49 0.53 14.33
C GLY A 156 8.86 0.28 14.95
N TRP A 157 9.62 1.36 15.18
CA TRP A 157 10.89 1.29 15.90
C TRP A 157 10.73 0.89 17.36
N THR A 158 9.80 1.50 18.09
CA THR A 158 9.51 1.13 19.48
C THR A 158 9.19 -0.37 19.62
N LEU A 159 8.29 -0.91 18.80
CA LEU A 159 7.94 -2.33 18.83
C LEU A 159 9.13 -3.24 18.50
N THR A 160 9.95 -2.84 17.54
CA THR A 160 11.15 -3.58 17.15
C THR A 160 12.15 -3.67 18.29
N THR A 161 12.40 -2.54 18.97
CA THR A 161 13.30 -2.48 20.14
C THR A 161 12.74 -3.28 21.31
N LEU A 162 11.44 -3.16 21.62
CA LEU A 162 10.81 -3.86 22.75
C LEU A 162 10.79 -5.38 22.59
N VAL A 163 10.74 -5.89 21.37
CA VAL A 163 10.79 -7.34 21.10
C VAL A 163 12.24 -7.87 21.12
N GLY A 164 13.23 -7.01 21.30
CA GLY A 164 14.64 -7.41 21.40
C GLY A 164 15.28 -7.78 20.07
N VAL A 165 14.80 -7.19 18.97
CA VAL A 165 15.55 -7.24 17.69
C VAL A 165 16.87 -6.50 17.89
N ASP A 166 17.96 -7.06 17.37
CA ASP A 166 19.28 -6.44 17.41
C ASP A 166 19.30 -5.13 16.59
N VAL A 167 19.09 -4.01 17.28
CA VAL A 167 19.08 -2.67 16.69
C VAL A 167 20.50 -2.11 16.52
N ASP A 168 21.48 -2.68 17.23
CA ASP A 168 22.88 -2.27 17.15
C ASP A 168 23.54 -2.75 15.84
N ALA A 169 22.91 -3.70 15.14
CA ALA A 169 23.24 -4.04 13.78
C ALA A 169 22.99 -2.90 12.76
N GLN A 170 22.39 -1.77 13.18
CA GLN A 170 22.18 -0.56 12.37
C GLN A 170 21.45 -0.83 11.03
N HIS A 171 20.30 -1.49 11.14
CA HIS A 171 19.42 -1.76 10.01
C HIS A 171 18.84 -0.46 9.42
N THR A 172 18.63 -0.43 8.10
CA THR A 172 18.01 0.71 7.40
C THR A 172 16.50 0.82 7.62
N ASN A 173 15.89 -0.16 8.29
CA ASN A 173 14.46 -0.22 8.56
C ASN A 173 14.19 -0.99 9.87
N PHE A 174 13.01 -0.79 10.44
CA PHE A 174 12.58 -1.53 11.63
C PHE A 174 12.12 -2.96 11.30
N GLY A 175 12.06 -3.82 12.33
CA GLY A 175 11.84 -5.26 12.20
C GLY A 175 10.43 -5.64 11.75
N ALA A 176 10.24 -6.92 11.44
CA ALA A 176 9.01 -7.45 10.84
C ALA A 176 7.74 -7.18 11.67
N ILE A 177 7.85 -7.19 13.00
CA ILE A 177 6.71 -6.91 13.91
C ILE A 177 6.30 -5.43 13.82
N GLY A 178 7.27 -4.52 13.85
CA GLY A 178 7.03 -3.10 13.61
C GLY A 178 6.43 -2.87 12.22
N ALA A 179 6.94 -3.56 11.19
CA ALA A 179 6.43 -3.51 9.82
C ALA A 179 4.96 -3.95 9.72
N ALA A 180 4.61 -5.05 10.37
CA ALA A 180 3.23 -5.54 10.40
C ALA A 180 2.30 -4.54 11.08
N ALA A 181 2.68 -3.98 12.23
CA ALA A 181 1.90 -2.98 12.94
C ALA A 181 1.73 -1.68 12.12
N ALA A 182 2.82 -1.14 11.58
CA ALA A 182 2.79 0.06 10.75
C ALA A 182 1.95 -0.15 9.48
N THR A 183 2.03 -1.32 8.85
CA THR A 183 1.24 -1.65 7.65
C THR A 183 -0.24 -1.82 7.99
N ALA A 184 -0.57 -2.53 9.06
CA ALA A 184 -1.94 -2.71 9.53
C ALA A 184 -2.65 -1.36 9.77
N LEU A 185 -2.01 -0.48 10.53
CA LEU A 185 -2.59 0.82 10.90
C LEU A 185 -2.58 1.81 9.74
N SER A 186 -1.54 1.83 8.90
CA SER A 186 -1.54 2.64 7.68
C SER A 186 -2.61 2.19 6.68
N GLY A 187 -2.99 0.90 6.68
CA GLY A 187 -4.11 0.40 5.89
C GLY A 187 -5.45 0.99 6.31
N LEU A 188 -5.67 1.13 7.62
CA LEU A 188 -6.85 1.81 8.18
C LEU A 188 -6.84 3.29 7.81
N LEU A 189 -5.70 3.95 7.99
CA LEU A 189 -5.51 5.36 7.64
C LEU A 189 -5.75 5.61 6.14
N LEU A 190 -5.19 4.76 5.27
CA LEU A 190 -5.39 4.87 3.83
C LEU A 190 -6.85 4.63 3.45
N HIS A 191 -7.54 3.70 4.10
CA HIS A 191 -8.97 3.51 3.87
C HIS A 191 -9.78 4.74 4.27
N PHE A 192 -9.47 5.36 5.42
CA PHE A 192 -10.11 6.58 5.87
C PHE A 192 -9.88 7.75 4.91
N LEU A 193 -8.65 7.92 4.40
CA LEU A 193 -8.29 9.01 3.48
C LEU A 193 -8.75 8.76 2.03
N LEU A 194 -8.78 7.49 1.63
CA LEU A 194 -9.03 7.06 0.27
C LEU A 194 -9.84 5.75 0.27
N PRO A 195 -11.15 5.82 0.58
CA PRO A 195 -12.03 4.66 0.58
C PRO A 195 -12.01 3.95 -0.77
N TYR A 196 -11.97 2.62 -0.74
CA TYR A 196 -12.13 1.82 -1.94
C TYR A 196 -13.63 1.60 -2.15
N HIS A 197 -14.16 2.14 -3.24
CA HIS A 197 -15.49 1.81 -3.72
C HIS A 197 -15.34 0.82 -4.88
N PRO A 198 -15.86 -0.41 -4.75
CA PRO A 198 -16.01 -1.29 -5.90
C PRO A 198 -16.74 -0.52 -7.00
N ALA A 199 -16.32 -0.66 -8.25
CA ALA A 199 -17.14 -0.20 -9.36
C ALA A 199 -18.49 -0.92 -9.23
N SER A 200 -19.55 -0.18 -8.92
CA SER A 200 -20.90 -0.72 -9.04
C SER A 200 -21.04 -1.22 -10.47
N GLY A 201 -21.43 -2.49 -10.62
CA GLY A 201 -21.57 -3.13 -11.92
C GLY A 201 -22.31 -2.18 -12.88
N VAL A 202 -21.75 -2.03 -14.07
CA VAL A 202 -22.32 -1.25 -15.17
C VAL A 202 -23.82 -1.52 -15.24
N TRP A 203 -24.62 -0.53 -14.87
CA TRP A 203 -26.02 -0.48 -15.26
C TRP A 203 -26.01 -0.36 -16.78
N LEU A 204 -26.19 -1.48 -17.48
CA LEU A 204 -26.55 -1.46 -18.89
C LEU A 204 -27.86 -0.66 -18.98
N PRO A 205 -27.91 0.47 -19.73
CA PRO A 205 -29.16 1.16 -19.95
C PRO A 205 -30.14 0.16 -20.58
N SER A 206 -31.27 -0.07 -19.94
CA SER A 206 -32.35 -0.86 -20.52
C SER A 206 -32.73 -0.18 -21.84
N ARG A 207 -32.32 -0.77 -22.97
CA ARG A 207 -32.85 -0.35 -24.26
C ARG A 207 -34.36 -0.53 -24.17
N ARG A 208 -35.11 0.57 -24.21
CA ARG A 208 -36.54 0.54 -24.46
C ARG A 208 -36.70 -0.18 -25.80
N VAL A 209 -37.21 -1.40 -25.78
CA VAL A 209 -37.73 -2.04 -26.99
C VAL A 209 -39.00 -1.26 -27.30
N THR A 210 -38.93 -0.38 -28.30
CA THR A 210 -40.12 0.25 -28.85
C THR A 210 -40.89 -0.84 -29.58
N THR A 211 -41.96 -1.35 -28.96
CA THR A 211 -42.90 -2.23 -29.64
C THR A 211 -43.60 -1.38 -30.71
N SER A 212 -43.14 -1.48 -31.95
CA SER A 212 -43.85 -0.93 -33.10
C SER A 212 -45.12 -1.74 -33.29
N THR A 213 -46.26 -1.20 -32.86
CA THR A 213 -47.58 -1.69 -33.27
C THR A 213 -47.80 -1.28 -34.71
N LEU A 214 -47.41 -2.14 -35.65
CA LEU A 214 -47.95 -2.12 -37.01
C LEU A 214 -49.33 -2.78 -36.96
N GLY A 215 -50.38 -1.95 -37.05
CA GLY A 215 -51.75 -2.43 -37.28
C GLY A 215 -51.90 -2.96 -38.71
N PRO A 216 -52.78 -3.95 -38.94
CA PRO A 216 -53.04 -4.48 -40.28
C PRO A 216 -53.83 -3.48 -41.13
N GLN A 217 -53.50 -3.45 -42.42
CA GLN A 217 -54.16 -2.70 -43.49
C GLN A 217 -55.54 -3.29 -43.81
#